data_AF-A0AAD4W920-F1
#
_entry.id   AF-A0AAD4W920-F1
#
_cell.length_a   1.000
_cell.length_b   1.000
_cell.length_c   1.000
_cell.angle_alpha   90.00
_cell.angle_beta   90.00
_cell.angle_gamma   90.00
#
_symmetry.space_group_name_H-M   'P 1'
#
loop_
_entity.id
_entity.type
_entity.pdbx_description
1 polymer ?
#
loop_
_entity_poly.entity_id
_entity_poly.type
_entity_poly.pdbx_seq_one_letter_code
_entity_poly.pdbx_strand_id
1 'polypeptide(L)'
;MFTQNELNMRQRRWLKLIKDNDCTIEYHPGQANMVADALSRKTTANLAHLRTAYLPLLVKLWKDGVELGMTQQGGILASVHVRPILVERVIAAQLEDPTLCRIMGEVENGTRTDYAIRKYGALVIDTPLCVPKSNRT
;
A
#
# COMPACT_ATOMS: atom_id res chain seq x y z
N MET A 1 -2.17 -37.82 41.11
CA MET A 1 -2.50 -36.38 41.21
C MET A 1 -1.25 -35.62 40.77
N PHE A 2 -1.26 -34.95 39.62
CA PHE A 2 -0.05 -34.30 39.07
C PHE A 2 0.36 -33.11 39.95
N THR A 3 1.65 -32.97 40.27
CA THR A 3 2.15 -31.84 41.05
C THR A 3 2.39 -30.63 40.14
N GLN A 4 2.16 -29.42 40.65
CA GLN A 4 2.20 -28.17 39.84
C GLN A 4 3.57 -27.89 39.20
N ASN A 5 4.66 -28.48 39.74
CA ASN A 5 6.02 -28.34 39.23
C ASN A 5 6.27 -29.13 37.92
N GLU A 6 5.47 -30.13 37.60
CA GLU A 6 5.63 -30.99 36.42
C GLU A 6 4.87 -30.49 35.19
N LEU A 7 4.11 -29.40 35.33
CA LEU A 7 3.26 -28.88 34.27
C LEU A 7 3.95 -27.81 33.44
N ASN A 8 3.83 -27.92 32.12
CA ASN A 8 4.28 -26.87 31.20
C ASN A 8 3.41 -25.62 31.32
N MET A 9 3.90 -24.48 30.83
CA MET A 9 3.22 -23.18 30.94
C MET A 9 1.80 -23.20 30.35
N ARG A 10 1.56 -24.01 29.31
CA ARG A 10 0.23 -24.17 28.72
C ARG A 10 -0.70 -24.87 29.71
N GLN A 11 -0.31 -26.03 30.24
CA GLN A 11 -1.10 -26.80 31.21
C GLN A 11 -1.42 -25.98 32.48
N ARG A 12 -0.47 -25.17 32.98
CA ARG A 12 -0.72 -24.27 34.12
C ARG A 12 -1.79 -23.22 33.82
N ARG A 13 -1.73 -22.60 32.62
CA ARG A 13 -2.76 -21.64 32.18
C ARG A 13 -4.12 -22.32 32.01
N TRP A 14 -4.16 -23.53 31.46
CA TRP A 14 -5.40 -24.31 31.33
C TRP A 14 -6.01 -24.65 32.69
N LEU A 15 -5.23 -25.11 33.65
CA LEU A 15 -5.74 -25.39 35.01
C LEU A 15 -6.28 -24.14 35.70
N LYS A 16 -5.61 -23.00 35.53
CA LYS A 16 -6.10 -21.73 36.07
C LYS A 16 -7.45 -21.35 35.44
N LEU A 17 -7.58 -21.46 34.12
CA LEU A 17 -8.83 -21.17 33.41
C LEU A 17 -9.99 -22.05 33.90
N ILE A 18 -9.76 -23.36 34.06
CA ILE A 18 -10.79 -24.30 34.53
C ILE A 18 -11.24 -23.94 35.94
N LYS A 19 -10.30 -23.62 36.82
CA LYS A 19 -10.57 -23.20 38.20
C LYS A 19 -11.37 -21.90 38.26
N ASP A 20 -11.03 -20.93 37.42
CA ASP A 20 -11.67 -19.61 37.42
C ASP A 20 -13.09 -19.63 36.82
N ASN A 21 -13.46 -20.67 36.05
CA ASN A 21 -14.76 -20.76 35.36
C ASN A 21 -15.69 -21.86 35.91
N ASP A 22 -15.35 -22.51 37.03
CA ASP A 22 -16.09 -23.64 37.63
C ASP A 22 -16.56 -24.69 36.59
N CYS A 23 -15.69 -25.00 35.64
CA CYS A 23 -16.00 -25.91 34.53
C CYS A 23 -15.52 -27.32 34.85
N THR A 24 -16.35 -28.33 34.55
CA THR A 24 -15.95 -29.74 34.64
C THR A 24 -15.64 -30.26 33.24
N ILE A 25 -14.49 -30.91 33.05
CA ILE A 25 -14.12 -31.50 31.76
C ILE A 25 -14.66 -32.92 31.69
N GLU A 26 -15.66 -33.13 30.84
CA GLU A 26 -16.21 -34.45 30.56
C GLU A 26 -15.80 -34.89 29.15
N TYR A 27 -15.20 -36.07 29.04
CA TYR A 27 -14.83 -36.62 27.73
C TYR A 27 -16.01 -37.39 27.13
N HIS A 28 -16.52 -36.86 26.02
CA HIS A 28 -17.62 -37.47 25.26
C HIS A 28 -17.12 -37.94 23.89
N PRO A 29 -16.79 -39.23 23.71
CA PRO A 29 -16.35 -39.74 22.42
C PRO A 29 -17.50 -39.72 21.39
N GLY A 30 -17.19 -39.45 20.13
CA GLY A 30 -18.15 -39.52 19.03
C GLY A 30 -18.91 -38.22 18.76
N GLN A 31 -20.25 -38.29 18.74
CA GLN A 31 -21.14 -37.26 18.18
C GLN A 31 -21.05 -35.90 18.89
N ALA A 32 -20.76 -35.88 20.19
CA ALA A 32 -20.57 -34.64 20.96
C ALA A 32 -19.33 -33.84 20.51
N ASN A 33 -18.32 -34.49 19.93
CA ASN A 33 -17.11 -33.83 19.44
C ASN A 33 -17.21 -33.39 17.96
N MET A 34 -18.27 -33.78 17.24
CA MET A 34 -18.44 -33.44 15.82
C MET A 34 -18.49 -31.93 15.58
N VAL A 35 -19.14 -31.17 16.48
CA VAL A 35 -19.24 -29.72 16.36
C VAL A 35 -17.87 -29.06 16.57
N ALA A 36 -17.14 -29.48 17.60
CA ALA A 36 -15.80 -28.97 17.88
C ALA A 36 -14.81 -29.31 16.74
N ASP A 37 -14.86 -30.53 16.23
CA ASP A 37 -14.06 -30.98 15.10
C ASP A 37 -14.39 -30.20 13.82
N ALA A 38 -15.68 -30.05 13.47
CA ALA A 38 -16.13 -29.26 12.33
C ALA A 38 -15.69 -27.79 12.42
N LEU A 39 -15.78 -27.16 13.60
CA LEU A 39 -15.32 -25.80 13.83
C LEU A 39 -13.79 -25.67 13.72
N SER A 40 -13.04 -26.65 14.22
CA SER A 40 -11.57 -26.65 14.15
C SER A 40 -11.06 -26.74 12.70
N ARG A 41 -11.75 -27.50 11.86
CA ARG A 41 -11.44 -27.67 10.43
C ARG A 41 -11.76 -26.41 9.63
N LYS A 42 -12.85 -25.72 9.98
CA LYS A 42 -13.35 -24.54 9.25
C LYS A 42 -12.40 -23.35 9.30
N THR A 43 -11.77 -23.07 10.44
CA THR A 43 -10.86 -21.92 10.58
C THR A 43 -9.59 -22.08 9.75
N THR A 44 -8.97 -23.26 9.79
CA THR A 44 -7.70 -23.51 9.09
C THR A 44 -7.88 -23.60 7.58
N ALA A 45 -8.92 -24.30 7.11
CA ALA A 45 -9.23 -24.42 5.68
C ALA A 45 -9.62 -23.07 5.06
N ASN A 46 -10.41 -22.26 5.77
CA ASN A 46 -10.80 -20.94 5.29
C ASN A 46 -9.60 -19.99 5.18
N LEU A 47 -8.71 -19.96 6.17
CA LEU A 47 -7.52 -19.11 6.11
C LEU A 47 -6.57 -19.50 4.97
N ALA A 48 -6.40 -20.80 4.73
CA ALA A 48 -5.62 -21.28 3.59
C ALA A 48 -6.25 -20.87 2.25
N HIS A 49 -7.58 -20.99 2.12
CA HIS A 49 -8.30 -20.59 0.91
C HIS A 49 -8.23 -19.08 0.66
N LEU A 50 -8.44 -18.27 1.70
CA LEU A 50 -8.27 -16.81 1.63
C LEU A 50 -6.84 -16.45 1.22
N ARG A 51 -5.84 -17.10 1.80
CA ARG A 51 -4.43 -16.86 1.44
C ARG A 51 -4.15 -17.19 -0.03
N THR A 52 -4.63 -18.32 -0.53
CA THR A 52 -4.46 -18.72 -1.94
C THR A 52 -5.24 -17.81 -2.90
N ALA A 53 -6.43 -17.36 -2.52
CA ALA A 53 -7.26 -16.51 -3.36
C ALA A 53 -6.76 -15.06 -3.42
N TYR A 54 -6.36 -14.49 -2.27
CA TYR A 54 -6.04 -13.06 -2.16
C TYR A 54 -4.56 -12.74 -2.37
N LEU A 55 -3.60 -13.64 -2.06
CA LEU A 55 -2.17 -13.34 -2.28
C LEU A 55 -1.84 -13.02 -3.75
N PRO A 56 -2.31 -13.78 -4.76
CA PRO A 56 -2.03 -13.45 -6.15
C PRO A 56 -2.57 -12.07 -6.55
N LEU A 57 -3.75 -11.70 -6.06
CA LEU A 57 -4.36 -10.40 -6.30
C LEU A 57 -3.56 -9.27 -5.64
N LEU A 58 -3.15 -9.43 -4.39
CA LEU A 58 -2.34 -8.44 -3.67
C LEU A 58 -0.97 -8.24 -4.34
N VAL A 59 -0.34 -9.32 -4.80
CA VAL A 59 0.91 -9.25 -5.58
C VAL A 59 0.69 -8.52 -6.90
N LYS A 60 -0.42 -8.79 -7.59
CA LYS A 60 -0.76 -8.10 -8.84
C LYS A 60 -0.95 -6.60 -8.61
N LEU A 61 -1.76 -6.22 -7.61
CA LEU A 61 -1.98 -4.82 -7.25
C LEU A 61 -0.67 -4.10 -6.93
N TRP A 62 0.21 -4.74 -6.15
CA TRP A 62 1.52 -4.18 -5.84
C TRP A 62 2.40 -3.98 -7.08
N LYS A 63 2.39 -4.95 -8.01
CA LYS A 63 3.08 -4.82 -9.31
C LYS A 63 2.50 -3.70 -10.18
N ASP A 64 1.20 -3.46 -10.09
CA ASP A 64 0.50 -2.39 -10.81
C ASP A 64 0.68 -1.01 -10.15
N GLY A 65 1.55 -0.90 -9.13
CA GLY A 65 1.87 0.36 -8.45
C GLY A 65 0.85 0.79 -7.40
N VAL A 66 -0.02 -0.13 -6.96
CA VAL A 66 -0.94 0.10 -5.85
C VAL A 66 -0.20 -0.08 -4.54
N GLU A 67 -0.19 0.96 -3.71
CA GLU A 67 0.30 0.88 -2.34
C GLU A 67 -0.72 0.14 -1.48
N LEU A 68 -0.25 -0.86 -0.73
CA LEU A 68 -1.07 -1.67 0.16
C LEU A 68 -0.65 -1.39 1.60
N GLY A 69 -1.58 -0.92 2.43
CA GLY A 69 -1.39 -0.68 3.85
C GLY A 69 -2.37 -1.49 4.70
N MET A 70 -2.08 -1.61 6.00
CA MET A 70 -3.00 -2.17 6.99
C MET A 70 -3.59 -1.05 7.84
N THR A 71 -4.91 -1.08 8.04
CA THR A 71 -5.60 -0.13 8.94
C THR A 71 -5.45 -0.56 10.40
N GLN A 72 -5.68 0.36 11.33
CA GLN A 72 -5.67 0.06 12.76
C GLN A 72 -6.75 -0.98 13.14
N GLN A 73 -7.82 -1.09 12.36
CA GLN A 73 -8.90 -2.06 12.53
C GLN A 73 -8.66 -3.39 11.80
N GLY A 74 -7.47 -3.58 11.20
CA GLY A 74 -7.10 -4.83 10.53
C GLY A 74 -7.64 -5.00 9.10
N GLY A 75 -8.09 -3.93 8.46
CA GLY A 75 -8.45 -3.91 7.04
C GLY A 75 -7.24 -3.66 6.14
N ILE A 76 -7.33 -4.04 4.86
CA ILE A 76 -6.35 -3.69 3.83
C ILE A 76 -6.80 -2.40 3.15
N LEU A 77 -5.94 -1.39 3.14
CA LEU A 77 -6.12 -0.15 2.39
C LEU A 77 -5.29 -0.23 1.11
N ALA A 78 -5.93 -0.01 -0.04
CA ALA A 78 -5.27 0.09 -1.34
C ALA A 78 -5.32 1.55 -1.83
N SER A 79 -4.16 2.15 -2.12
CA SER A 79 -4.05 3.53 -2.59
C SER A 79 -3.20 3.62 -3.86
N VAL A 80 -3.60 4.51 -4.77
CA VAL A 80 -2.86 4.84 -5.99
C VAL A 80 -2.59 6.34 -5.98
N HIS A 81 -1.32 6.71 -6.12
CA HIS A 81 -0.90 8.11 -6.19
C HIS A 81 -0.59 8.49 -7.64
N VAL A 82 -1.40 9.41 -8.19
CA VAL A 82 -1.17 9.98 -9.53
C VAL A 82 -0.62 11.39 -9.36
N ARG A 83 0.54 11.68 -9.96
CA ARG A 83 1.09 13.04 -10.04
C ARG A 83 0.92 13.57 -11.47
N PRO A 84 0.38 14.79 -11.67
CA PRO A 84 0.24 15.37 -13.00
C PRO A 84 1.62 15.74 -13.56
N ILE A 85 2.01 15.10 -14.65
CA ILE A 85 3.29 15.35 -15.37
C ILE A 85 3.21 16.56 -16.32
N LEU A 86 2.24 17.46 -16.11
CA LEU A 86 1.97 18.56 -17.05
C LEU A 86 3.17 19.51 -17.15
N VAL A 87 3.79 19.85 -16.02
CA VAL A 87 4.95 20.75 -15.98
C VAL A 87 6.14 20.13 -16.71
N GLU A 88 6.45 18.85 -16.44
CA GLU A 88 7.54 18.13 -17.09
C GLU A 88 7.33 18.03 -18.61
N ARG A 89 6.07 17.76 -19.04
CA ARG A 89 5.71 17.73 -20.46
C ARG A 89 5.86 19.09 -21.13
N VAL A 90 5.47 20.18 -20.45
CA VAL A 90 5.64 21.52 -21.00
C VAL A 90 7.11 21.89 -21.07
N ILE A 91 7.93 21.58 -20.05
CA ILE A 91 9.38 21.81 -20.08
C ILE A 91 10.03 21.03 -21.24
N ALA A 92 9.68 19.75 -21.42
CA ALA A 92 10.18 18.97 -22.55
C ALA A 92 9.80 19.60 -23.90
N ALA A 93 8.55 20.05 -24.04
CA ALA A 93 8.10 20.74 -25.25
C ALA A 93 8.77 22.12 -25.43
N GLN A 94 9.17 22.80 -24.36
CA GLN A 94 9.94 24.05 -24.45
C GLN A 94 11.31 23.82 -25.08
N LEU A 95 11.97 22.70 -24.73
CA LEU A 95 13.27 22.30 -25.29
C LEU A 95 13.20 21.90 -26.77
N GLU A 96 12.03 21.48 -27.23
CA GLU A 96 11.78 21.15 -28.64
C GLU A 96 11.41 22.38 -29.48
N ASP A 97 10.92 23.47 -28.87
CA ASP A 97 10.54 24.69 -29.57
C ASP A 97 11.77 25.55 -29.87
N PRO A 98 12.17 25.72 -31.15
CA PRO A 98 13.37 26.47 -31.52
C PRO A 98 13.31 27.94 -31.09
N THR A 99 12.10 28.50 -31.04
CA THR A 99 11.90 29.89 -30.61
C THR A 99 12.18 30.01 -29.13
N LEU A 100 11.61 29.13 -28.29
CA LEU A 100 11.78 29.16 -26.84
C LEU A 100 13.21 28.80 -26.44
N CYS A 101 13.87 27.87 -27.11
CA CYS A 101 15.30 27.58 -26.90
C CYS A 101 16.18 28.81 -27.15
N ARG A 102 15.89 29.61 -28.19
CA ARG A 102 16.59 30.87 -28.43
C ARG A 102 16.36 31.87 -27.30
N ILE A 103 15.12 31.98 -26.81
CA ILE A 103 14.78 32.83 -25.64
C ILE A 103 15.55 32.35 -24.40
N MET A 104 15.61 31.05 -24.14
CA MET A 104 16.36 30.51 -22.99
C MET A 104 17.83 30.92 -23.04
N GLY A 105 18.49 30.80 -24.19
CA GLY A 105 19.87 31.25 -24.34
C GLY A 105 20.06 32.76 -24.14
N GLU A 106 19.09 33.59 -24.55
CA GLU A 106 19.09 35.03 -24.29
C GLU A 106 18.94 35.36 -22.79
N VAL A 107 18.10 34.61 -22.08
CA VAL A 107 17.91 34.75 -20.63
C VAL A 107 19.16 34.33 -19.87
N GLU A 108 19.80 33.22 -20.26
CA GLU A 108 21.07 32.76 -19.67
C GLU A 108 22.22 33.75 -19.89
N ASN A 109 22.25 34.40 -21.05
CA ASN A 109 23.22 35.45 -21.37
C ASN A 109 22.88 36.81 -20.75
N GLY A 110 21.74 36.94 -20.05
CA GLY A 110 21.29 38.17 -19.41
C GLY A 110 20.83 39.27 -20.36
N THR A 111 20.60 38.96 -21.65
CA THR A 111 20.12 39.93 -22.64
C THR A 111 18.60 40.10 -22.61
N ARG A 112 17.88 39.14 -22.04
CA ARG A 112 16.43 39.18 -21.82
C ARG A 112 16.06 39.16 -20.34
N THR A 113 15.19 40.08 -19.94
CA THR A 113 14.68 40.21 -18.56
C THR A 113 13.17 39.99 -18.44
N ASP A 114 12.47 39.89 -19.57
CA ASP A 114 11.03 39.58 -19.68
C ASP A 114 10.71 38.10 -19.39
N TYR A 115 11.73 37.25 -19.36
CA TYR A 115 11.63 35.83 -19.04
C TYR A 115 12.57 35.45 -17.89
N ALA A 116 12.21 34.38 -17.18
CA ALA A 116 13.08 33.77 -16.18
C ALA A 116 13.12 32.25 -16.35
N ILE A 117 14.24 31.64 -15.97
CA ILE A 117 14.39 30.19 -15.90
C ILE A 117 14.24 29.76 -14.44
N ARG A 118 13.21 28.95 -14.16
CA ARG A 118 12.93 28.39 -12.84
C ARG A 118 13.57 27.01 -12.67
N LYS A 119 13.28 26.37 -11.53
CA LYS A 119 13.74 25.02 -11.19
C LYS A 119 13.47 24.03 -12.33
N TYR A 120 14.43 23.15 -12.60
CA TYR A 120 14.41 22.16 -13.69
C TYR A 120 14.41 22.75 -15.11
N GLY A 121 14.88 23.99 -15.29
CA GLY A 121 15.04 24.59 -16.62
C GLY A 121 13.76 25.15 -17.24
N ALA A 122 12.72 25.34 -16.43
CA ALA A 122 11.41 25.81 -16.87
C ALA A 122 11.43 27.30 -17.25
N LEU A 123 11.13 27.63 -18.51
CA LEU A 123 11.00 29.02 -18.96
C LEU A 123 9.63 29.59 -18.53
N VAL A 124 9.64 30.74 -17.86
CA VAL A 124 8.44 31.46 -17.41
C VAL A 124 8.47 32.92 -17.86
N ILE A 125 7.29 33.52 -18.03
CA ILE A 125 7.12 34.98 -18.14
C ILE A 125 6.54 35.43 -16.80
N ASP A 126 7.29 36.18 -16.01
CA ASP A 126 6.99 36.55 -14.61
C ASP A 126 6.75 35.32 -13.70
N THR A 127 5.56 34.73 -13.80
CA THR A 127 5.05 33.62 -12.98
C THR A 127 4.53 32.42 -13.79
N PRO A 128 3.67 32.59 -14.83
CA PRO A 128 3.18 31.47 -15.65
C PRO A 128 4.27 30.78 -16.49
N LEU A 129 4.10 29.47 -16.70
CA LEU A 129 4.94 28.64 -17.55
C LEU A 129 4.69 28.93 -19.03
N CYS A 130 5.75 29.12 -19.82
CA CYS A 130 5.64 29.33 -21.26
C CYS A 130 5.19 28.03 -21.94
N VAL A 131 3.95 27.96 -22.42
CA VAL A 131 3.47 26.77 -23.11
C VAL A 131 3.76 26.90 -24.61
N PRO A 132 4.56 26.00 -25.20
CA PRO A 132 4.80 25.97 -26.64
C PRO A 132 3.48 25.80 -27.40
N LYS A 133 3.34 26.44 -28.55
CA LYS A 133 2.16 26.23 -29.39
C LYS A 133 2.19 24.79 -29.90
N SER A 134 1.11 24.04 -29.65
CA SER A 134 0.98 22.70 -30.22
C SER A 134 0.85 22.84 -31.73
N ASN A 135 1.87 22.45 -32.48
CA ASN A 135 1.77 22.16 -33.90
C ASN A 135 0.96 20.86 -34.07
N ARG A 136 -0.35 20.92 -33.79
CA ARG A 136 -1.29 19.94 -34.32
C ARG A 136 -1.54 20.33 -35.78
N THR A 137 -0.70 19.80 -36.66
CA THR A 137 -1.07 19.51 -38.06
C THR A 137 -1.76 18.16 -38.10
#